data_AF-A0A7V1YJ62-F1
#
_entry.id   AF-A0A7V1YJ62-F1
#
_cell.length_a   1.000
_cell.length_b   1.000
_cell.length_c   1.000
_cell.angle_alpha   90.00
_cell.angle_beta   90.00
_cell.angle_gamma   90.00
#
_symmetry.space_group_name_H-M   'P 1'
#
loop_
_entity.id
_entity.type
_entity.pdbx_description
1 polymer ?
#
loop_
_entity_poly.entity_id
_entity_poly.type
_entity_poly.pdbx_seq_one_letter_code
_entity_poly.pdbx_strand_id
1 'polypeptide(L)'
;MASARLEHTLLPKVLALPVFSSDALSSVAYATEEILLVLSSATAAASARRFVMPIALAIAVLMVVAISSYRQTVRAYPSGGGAYIVSKENLGTLPGLVAAAALLTDYVLTVAVSVAAGVFAITSARPALLPHRVELALGFVAFITLANLRGVRESGTLFAIPTYAFIASILGMVAVGLARCATACPSASPVPPHPDLAATAGPVGAFTILRAFSSGSTALTGVEAISNGVPAFRRPQAKNAADTLAM
;
A
#
# COMPACT_ATOMS: atom_id res chain seq x y z
N MET A 1 -29.19 -3.73 -23.23
CA MET A 1 -28.62 -4.65 -22.23
C MET A 1 -28.47 -3.91 -20.90
N ALA A 2 -29.59 -3.56 -20.27
CA ALA A 2 -30.17 -4.17 -19.04
C ALA A 2 -29.44 -3.79 -17.74
N SER A 3 -29.80 -2.61 -17.20
CA SER A 3 -29.40 -2.02 -15.90
C SER A 3 -29.37 -3.01 -14.73
N ALA A 4 -30.19 -4.07 -14.75
CA ALA A 4 -30.25 -5.07 -13.70
C ALA A 4 -28.97 -5.94 -13.58
N ARG A 5 -28.24 -6.21 -14.68
CA ARG A 5 -26.98 -6.98 -14.60
C ARG A 5 -25.83 -6.16 -14.00
N LEU A 6 -25.84 -4.84 -14.15
CA LEU A 6 -24.85 -3.94 -13.55
C LEU A 6 -24.98 -3.90 -12.03
N GLU A 7 -26.20 -3.95 -11.48
CA GLU A 7 -26.42 -3.94 -10.03
C GLU A 7 -25.88 -5.18 -9.31
N HIS A 8 -25.91 -6.35 -9.96
CA HIS A 8 -25.33 -7.58 -9.43
C HIS A 8 -23.79 -7.57 -9.41
N THR A 9 -23.15 -6.73 -10.23
CA THR A 9 -21.70 -6.50 -10.20
C THR A 9 -21.26 -5.49 -9.14
N LEU A 10 -22.20 -4.75 -8.53
CA LEU A 10 -21.87 -3.75 -7.51
C LEU A 10 -21.51 -4.42 -6.17
N LEU A 11 -20.37 -4.03 -5.64
CA LEU A 11 -19.80 -4.60 -4.44
C LEU A 11 -20.42 -3.96 -3.17
N PRO A 12 -20.91 -4.76 -2.21
CA PRO A 12 -21.22 -4.26 -0.88
C PRO A 12 -19.94 -3.86 -0.15
N LYS A 13 -20.02 -2.92 0.82
CA LYS A 13 -18.85 -2.39 1.56
C LYS A 13 -17.92 -3.48 2.11
N VAL A 14 -18.50 -4.57 2.63
CA VAL A 14 -17.75 -5.69 3.24
C VAL A 14 -16.87 -6.43 2.23
N LEU A 15 -17.28 -6.48 0.95
CA LEU A 15 -16.47 -7.06 -0.13
C LEU A 15 -15.63 -6.00 -0.83
N ALA A 16 -16.12 -4.76 -0.92
CA ALA A 16 -15.40 -3.66 -1.55
C ALA A 16 -14.17 -3.24 -0.75
N LEU A 17 -14.25 -3.25 0.60
CA LEU A 17 -13.10 -2.93 1.46
C LEU A 17 -11.92 -3.86 1.14
N PRO A 18 -12.00 -5.20 1.32
CA PRO A 18 -10.86 -6.07 1.03
C PRO A 18 -10.34 -6.03 -0.41
N VAL A 19 -11.24 -5.80 -1.37
CA VAL A 19 -10.87 -5.77 -2.80
C VAL A 19 -10.09 -4.50 -3.11
N PHE A 20 -10.58 -3.33 -2.69
CA PHE A 20 -9.94 -2.04 -2.98
C PHE A 20 -8.87 -1.63 -1.95
N SER A 21 -8.90 -2.16 -0.73
CA SER A 21 -7.90 -1.91 0.29
C SER A 21 -6.72 -2.88 0.24
N SER A 22 -6.77 -3.92 -0.61
CA SER A 22 -5.68 -4.88 -0.78
C SER A 22 -4.36 -4.18 -1.12
N ASP A 23 -4.42 -3.17 -1.98
CA ASP A 23 -3.26 -2.36 -2.36
C ASP A 23 -2.70 -1.59 -1.17
N ALA A 24 -3.54 -0.80 -0.50
CA ALA A 24 -3.15 -0.03 0.69
C ALA A 24 -2.60 -0.91 1.83
N LEU A 25 -3.21 -2.09 2.04
CA LEU A 25 -2.76 -3.05 3.05
C LEU A 25 -1.42 -3.69 2.67
N SER A 26 -1.20 -3.95 1.38
CA SER A 26 0.07 -4.47 0.89
C SER A 26 1.20 -3.47 1.09
N SER A 27 0.94 -2.16 0.94
CA SER A 27 1.91 -1.10 1.19
C SER A 27 2.44 -1.06 2.62
N VAL A 28 1.60 -1.40 3.60
CA VAL A 28 2.02 -1.48 5.01
C VAL A 28 3.10 -2.54 5.22
N ALA A 29 3.09 -3.62 4.43
CA ALA A 29 4.01 -4.75 4.59
C ALA A 29 5.47 -4.38 4.27
N TYR A 30 5.71 -3.42 3.37
CA TYR A 30 7.06 -3.01 2.97
C TYR A 30 7.43 -1.58 3.41
N ALA A 31 6.47 -0.66 3.56
CA ALA A 31 6.77 0.74 3.89
C ALA A 31 7.44 0.92 5.27
N THR A 32 7.13 0.05 6.23
CA THR A 32 7.77 0.08 7.56
C THR A 32 9.25 -0.29 7.47
N GLU A 33 9.60 -1.26 6.62
CA GLU A 33 10.97 -1.68 6.37
C GLU A 33 11.78 -0.58 5.67
N GLU A 34 11.18 0.13 4.71
CA GLU A 34 11.84 1.24 4.00
C GLU A 34 12.30 2.37 4.95
N ILE A 35 11.50 2.73 5.96
CA ILE A 35 11.91 3.70 6.98
C ILE A 35 13.16 3.19 7.73
N LEU A 36 13.17 1.91 8.09
CA LEU A 36 14.27 1.28 8.82
C LEU A 36 15.53 1.13 7.96
N LEU A 37 15.40 0.79 6.68
CA LEU A 37 16.51 0.68 5.74
C LEU A 37 17.23 2.02 5.57
N VAL A 38 16.48 3.11 5.39
CA VAL A 38 17.08 4.45 5.30
C VAL A 38 17.76 4.85 6.61
N LEU A 39 17.11 4.64 7.76
CA LEU A 39 17.70 5.02 9.06
C LEU A 39 18.87 4.13 9.49
N SER A 40 18.87 2.85 9.12
CA SER A 40 19.94 1.89 9.43
C SER A 40 21.20 2.12 8.57
N SER A 41 21.04 2.73 7.40
CA SER A 41 22.16 3.16 6.55
C SER A 41 22.97 4.34 7.11
N ALA A 42 22.45 5.05 8.11
CA ALA A 42 23.14 6.19 8.71
C ALA A 42 24.27 5.74 9.66
N THR A 43 25.38 6.49 9.71
CA THR A 43 26.53 6.17 10.58
C THR A 43 26.17 6.10 12.07
N ALA A 44 25.10 6.78 12.48
CA ALA A 44 24.53 6.73 13.83
C ALA A 44 23.22 5.94 13.89
N ALA A 45 23.14 4.77 13.24
CA ALA A 45 21.95 3.92 13.17
C ALA A 45 21.31 3.64 14.55
N ALA A 46 22.10 3.49 15.61
CA ALA A 46 21.61 3.31 16.97
C ALA A 46 20.78 4.53 17.45
N SER A 47 21.27 5.74 17.21
CA SER A 47 20.61 7.00 17.55
C SER A 47 19.46 7.32 16.59
N ALA A 48 19.53 6.84 15.34
CA ALA A 48 18.53 7.08 14.30
C ALA A 48 17.19 6.39 14.61
N ARG A 49 17.20 5.25 15.32
CA ARG A 49 15.99 4.49 15.70
C ARG A 49 14.94 5.32 16.45
N ARG A 50 15.35 6.34 17.21
CA ARG A 50 14.41 7.23 17.92
C ARG A 50 13.50 8.02 16.97
N PHE A 51 13.89 8.18 15.71
CA PHE A 51 13.12 8.91 14.70
C PHE A 51 12.09 8.06 13.97
N VAL A 52 12.12 6.73 14.11
CA VAL A 52 11.13 5.82 13.50
C VAL A 52 9.71 6.20 13.91
N MET A 53 9.46 6.35 15.21
CA MET A 53 8.12 6.64 15.72
C MET A 53 7.62 8.05 15.35
N PRO A 54 8.41 9.13 15.47
CA PRO A 54 8.03 10.45 14.96
C PRO A 54 7.72 10.45 13.45
N ILE A 55 8.53 9.76 12.64
CA ILE A 55 8.30 9.67 11.18
C ILE A 55 7.01 8.90 10.88
N ALA A 56 6.80 7.75 11.54
CA ALA A 56 5.58 6.97 11.39
C ALA A 56 4.33 7.78 11.78
N LEU A 57 4.41 8.56 12.87
CA LEU A 57 3.34 9.45 13.28
C LEU A 57 3.07 10.56 12.24
N ALA A 58 4.11 11.17 11.69
CA ALA A 58 3.97 12.18 10.65
C ALA A 58 3.31 11.61 9.38
N ILE A 59 3.69 10.39 8.97
CA ILE A 59 3.06 9.65 7.87
C ILE A 59 1.59 9.35 8.19
N ALA A 60 1.27 8.94 9.41
CA ALA A 60 -0.11 8.70 9.83
C ALA A 60 -0.97 9.98 9.79
N VAL A 61 -0.41 11.12 10.22
CA VAL A 61 -1.09 12.42 10.09
C VAL A 61 -1.32 12.77 8.61
N LEU A 62 -0.31 12.58 7.75
CA LEU A 62 -0.46 12.79 6.32
C LEU A 62 -1.55 11.89 5.72
N MET A 63 -1.63 10.64 6.16
CA MET A 63 -2.67 9.70 5.74
C MET A 63 -4.07 10.20 6.14
N VAL A 64 -4.25 10.70 7.36
CA VAL A 64 -5.53 11.30 7.80
C VAL A 64 -5.92 12.49 6.94
N VAL A 65 -4.97 13.36 6.59
CA VAL A 65 -5.19 14.49 5.68
C VAL A 65 -5.59 13.99 4.29
N ALA A 66 -4.88 13.01 3.75
CA ALA A 66 -5.16 12.42 2.44
C ALA A 66 -6.56 11.78 2.40
N ILE A 67 -6.90 10.93 3.38
CA ILE A 67 -8.22 10.31 3.51
C ILE A 67 -9.31 11.39 3.59
N SER A 68 -9.10 12.43 4.39
CA SER A 68 -10.07 13.53 4.54
C SER A 68 -10.28 14.29 3.23
N SER A 69 -9.22 14.48 2.43
CA SER A 69 -9.28 15.07 1.10
C SER A 69 -10.03 14.16 0.11
N TYR A 70 -9.65 12.88 0.02
CA TYR A 70 -10.31 11.91 -0.87
C TYR A 70 -11.80 11.73 -0.55
N ARG A 71 -12.20 11.78 0.72
CA ARG A 71 -13.62 11.73 1.11
C ARG A 71 -14.41 12.92 0.58
N GLN A 72 -13.80 14.11 0.50
CA GLN A 72 -14.44 15.28 -0.11
C GLN A 72 -14.54 15.10 -1.62
N THR A 73 -13.46 14.68 -2.26
CA THR A 73 -13.40 14.44 -3.71
C THR A 73 -14.43 13.39 -4.16
N VAL A 74 -14.50 12.25 -3.50
CA VAL A 74 -15.44 11.17 -3.84
C VAL A 74 -16.90 11.58 -3.67
N ARG A 75 -17.20 12.48 -2.73
CA ARG A 75 -18.55 13.06 -2.57
C ARG A 75 -18.90 14.04 -3.66
N ALA A 76 -17.94 14.86 -4.10
CA ALA A 76 -18.11 15.81 -5.19
C ALA A 76 -18.15 15.15 -6.57
N TYR A 77 -17.49 13.98 -6.73
CA TYR A 77 -17.36 13.25 -7.98
C TYR A 77 -17.91 11.80 -7.90
N PRO A 78 -19.25 11.61 -7.84
CA PRO A 78 -19.86 10.28 -7.75
C PRO A 78 -19.64 9.39 -8.98
N SER A 79 -19.39 10.00 -10.14
CA SER A 79 -19.15 9.33 -11.42
C SER A 79 -17.71 8.80 -11.59
N GLY A 80 -16.81 9.12 -10.66
CA GLY A 80 -15.41 8.69 -10.67
C GLY A 80 -14.50 9.75 -10.06
N GLY A 81 -14.16 9.60 -8.78
CA GLY A 81 -13.32 10.53 -8.01
C GLY A 81 -11.82 10.43 -8.32
N GLY A 82 -11.46 9.96 -9.51
CA GLY A 82 -10.09 9.70 -9.89
C GLY A 82 -9.33 10.96 -10.26
N ALA A 83 -8.02 10.98 -9.97
CA ALA A 83 -7.15 12.14 -10.15
C ALA A 83 -7.22 12.71 -11.58
N TYR A 84 -7.35 11.85 -12.61
CA TYR A 84 -7.50 12.29 -14.00
C TYR A 84 -8.75 13.17 -14.23
N ILE A 85 -9.92 12.72 -13.78
CA ILE A 85 -11.19 13.43 -14.01
C ILE A 85 -11.16 14.77 -13.30
N VAL A 86 -10.77 14.76 -12.02
CA VAL A 86 -10.70 15.96 -11.18
C VAL A 86 -9.70 16.96 -11.76
N SER A 87 -8.49 16.54 -12.13
CA SER A 87 -7.49 17.43 -12.71
C SER A 87 -7.90 17.98 -14.07
N LYS A 88 -8.52 17.15 -14.93
CA LYS A 88 -8.95 17.59 -16.26
C LYS A 88 -10.04 18.65 -16.19
N GLU A 89 -11.05 18.46 -15.34
CA GLU A 89 -12.18 19.38 -15.23
C GLU A 89 -11.81 20.70 -14.56
N ASN A 90 -10.86 20.69 -13.61
CA ASN A 90 -10.52 21.91 -12.85
C ASN A 90 -9.29 22.65 -13.37
N LEU A 91 -8.32 21.95 -13.99
CA LEU A 91 -7.02 22.53 -14.39
C LEU A 91 -6.77 22.42 -15.91
N GLY A 92 -7.66 21.76 -16.65
CA GLY A 92 -7.57 21.60 -18.09
C GLY A 92 -6.77 20.36 -18.52
N THR A 93 -6.56 20.28 -19.84
CA THR A 93 -6.09 19.04 -20.49
C THR A 93 -4.66 18.66 -20.11
N LEU A 94 -3.71 19.60 -20.09
CA LEU A 94 -2.31 19.28 -19.82
C LEU A 94 -2.09 18.72 -18.41
N PRO A 95 -2.58 19.37 -17.33
CA PRO A 95 -2.48 18.81 -15.98
C PRO A 95 -3.24 17.47 -15.84
N GLY A 96 -4.39 17.34 -16.51
CA GLY A 96 -5.11 16.07 -16.58
C GLY A 96 -4.28 14.95 -17.21
N LEU A 97 -3.58 15.20 -18.31
CA LEU A 97 -2.71 14.22 -18.96
C LEU A 97 -1.51 13.82 -18.09
N VAL A 98 -0.94 14.75 -17.34
CA VAL A 98 0.11 14.44 -16.35
C VAL A 98 -0.44 13.50 -15.27
N ALA A 99 -1.63 13.77 -14.74
CA ALA A 99 -2.29 12.88 -13.78
C ALA A 99 -2.56 11.49 -14.37
N ALA A 100 -2.98 11.40 -15.64
CA ALA A 100 -3.18 10.12 -16.31
C ALA A 100 -1.86 9.33 -16.48
N ALA A 101 -0.78 10.01 -16.90
CA ALA A 101 0.53 9.38 -17.06
C ALA A 101 1.08 8.87 -15.72
N ALA A 102 0.89 9.64 -14.65
CA ALA A 102 1.24 9.24 -13.30
C ALA A 102 0.45 7.99 -12.87
N LEU A 103 -0.88 7.96 -13.07
CA LEU A 103 -1.71 6.79 -12.76
C LEU A 103 -1.33 5.52 -13.54
N LEU A 104 -0.97 5.66 -14.82
CA LEU A 104 -0.51 4.50 -15.61
C LEU A 104 0.82 3.95 -15.09
N THR A 105 1.73 4.84 -14.70
CA THR A 105 3.02 4.46 -14.11
C THR A 105 2.81 3.78 -12.77
N ASP A 106 1.93 4.35 -11.94
CA ASP A 106 1.53 3.81 -10.64
C ASP A 106 1.00 2.38 -10.78
N TYR A 107 0.04 2.12 -11.69
CA TYR A 107 -0.48 0.76 -11.90
C TYR A 107 0.58 -0.28 -12.32
N VAL A 108 1.59 0.12 -13.11
CA VAL A 108 2.69 -0.77 -13.48
C VAL A 108 3.58 -1.04 -12.27
N LEU A 109 3.93 0.02 -11.52
CA LEU A 109 4.78 -0.08 -10.35
C LEU A 109 4.12 -0.86 -9.21
N THR A 110 2.83 -0.68 -8.97
CA THR A 110 2.09 -1.43 -7.95
C THR A 110 2.20 -2.94 -8.17
N VAL A 111 1.99 -3.42 -9.41
CA VAL A 111 2.14 -4.86 -9.70
C VAL A 111 3.59 -5.32 -9.49
N ALA A 112 4.56 -4.54 -9.98
CA ALA A 112 5.97 -4.89 -9.86
C ALA A 112 6.46 -4.94 -8.40
N VAL A 113 6.16 -3.90 -7.63
CA VAL A 113 6.56 -3.76 -6.21
C VAL A 113 5.86 -4.80 -5.35
N SER A 114 4.55 -5.00 -5.50
CA SER A 114 3.81 -5.97 -4.68
C SER A 114 4.24 -7.41 -4.94
N VAL A 115 4.53 -7.79 -6.19
CA VAL A 115 5.08 -9.12 -6.48
C VAL A 115 6.51 -9.27 -5.96
N ALA A 116 7.36 -8.25 -6.11
CA ALA A 116 8.72 -8.28 -5.59
C ALA A 116 8.73 -8.41 -4.06
N ALA A 117 7.90 -7.65 -3.35
CA ALA A 117 7.73 -7.73 -1.90
C ALA A 117 7.19 -9.11 -1.46
N GLY A 118 6.23 -9.67 -2.20
CA GLY A 118 5.71 -11.02 -1.96
C GLY A 118 6.78 -12.10 -2.12
N VAL A 119 7.58 -12.04 -3.19
CA VAL A 119 8.72 -12.96 -3.38
C VAL A 119 9.76 -12.76 -2.29
N PHE A 120 10.06 -11.53 -1.90
CA PHE A 120 10.97 -11.24 -0.81
C PHE A 120 10.52 -11.94 0.48
N ALA A 121 9.24 -11.82 0.87
CA ALA A 121 8.68 -12.51 2.02
C ALA A 121 8.80 -14.05 1.92
N ILE A 122 8.58 -14.64 0.74
CA ILE A 122 8.76 -16.08 0.50
C ILE A 122 10.22 -16.48 0.68
N THR A 123 11.16 -15.72 0.11
CA THR A 123 12.59 -16.01 0.22
C THR A 123 13.12 -15.81 1.63
N SER A 124 12.53 -14.90 2.41
CA SER A 124 12.83 -14.73 3.84
C SER A 124 12.39 -15.96 4.66
N ALA A 125 11.26 -16.58 4.32
CA ALA A 125 10.81 -17.81 4.95
C ALA A 125 11.61 -19.05 4.47
N ARG A 126 12.06 -19.07 3.21
CA ARG A 126 12.86 -20.16 2.63
C ARG A 126 14.06 -19.61 1.84
N PRO A 127 15.21 -19.37 2.51
CA PRO A 127 16.39 -18.74 1.90
C PRO A 127 16.99 -19.49 0.70
N ALA A 128 16.76 -20.79 0.59
CA ALA A 128 17.20 -21.60 -0.56
C ALA A 128 16.63 -21.11 -1.90
N LEU A 129 15.54 -20.32 -1.89
CA LEU A 129 14.91 -19.75 -3.08
C LEU A 129 15.52 -18.40 -3.51
N LEU A 130 16.41 -17.80 -2.72
CA LEU A 130 17.03 -16.50 -3.03
C LEU A 130 17.67 -16.41 -4.43
N PRO A 131 18.39 -17.43 -4.93
CA PRO A 131 18.96 -17.39 -6.28
C PRO A 131 17.92 -17.26 -7.39
N HIS A 132 16.68 -17.72 -7.13
CA HIS A 132 15.60 -17.78 -8.11
C HIS A 132 14.56 -16.65 -7.96
N ARG A 133 14.89 -15.60 -7.20
CA ARG A 133 13.94 -14.53 -6.88
C ARG A 133 13.36 -13.82 -8.12
N VAL A 134 14.16 -13.67 -9.18
CA VAL A 134 13.72 -12.99 -10.41
C VAL A 134 12.76 -13.89 -11.20
N GLU A 135 13.10 -15.18 -11.35
CA GLU A 135 12.27 -16.15 -12.04
C GLU A 135 10.94 -16.37 -11.30
N LEU A 136 10.97 -16.40 -9.96
CA LEU A 136 9.78 -16.47 -9.14
C LEU A 136 8.89 -15.23 -9.34
N ALA A 137 9.46 -14.03 -9.33
CA ALA A 137 8.71 -12.80 -9.54
C ALA A 137 8.04 -12.77 -10.93
N LEU A 138 8.80 -13.06 -11.98
CA LEU A 138 8.27 -13.14 -13.35
C LEU A 138 7.21 -14.25 -13.49
N GLY A 139 7.42 -15.39 -12.83
CA GLY A 139 6.46 -16.48 -12.78
C GLY A 139 5.14 -16.09 -12.13
N PHE A 140 5.17 -15.37 -11.00
CA PHE A 140 3.97 -14.85 -10.36
C PHE A 140 3.26 -13.78 -11.19
N VAL A 141 4.00 -12.85 -11.81
CA VAL A 141 3.42 -11.87 -12.74
C VAL A 141 2.71 -12.60 -13.87
N ALA A 142 3.36 -13.54 -14.54
CA ALA A 142 2.77 -14.33 -15.62
C ALA A 142 1.53 -15.10 -15.15
N PHE A 143 1.58 -15.71 -13.96
CA PHE A 143 0.44 -16.40 -13.37
C PHE A 143 -0.75 -15.45 -13.15
N ILE A 144 -0.52 -14.29 -12.54
CA ILE A 144 -1.56 -13.27 -12.30
C ILE A 144 -2.12 -12.75 -13.63
N THR A 145 -1.27 -12.54 -14.64
CA THR A 145 -1.69 -12.14 -15.98
C THR A 145 -2.61 -13.19 -16.60
N LEU A 146 -2.22 -14.47 -16.56
CA LEU A 146 -3.03 -15.57 -17.11
C LEU A 146 -4.36 -15.74 -16.35
N ALA A 147 -4.35 -15.61 -15.02
CA ALA A 147 -5.57 -15.66 -14.21
C ALA A 147 -6.53 -14.50 -14.56
N ASN A 148 -6.01 -13.28 -14.74
CA ASN A 148 -6.80 -12.13 -15.14
C ASN A 148 -7.37 -12.28 -16.56
N LEU A 149 -6.59 -12.79 -17.51
CA LEU A 149 -7.05 -13.05 -18.88
C LEU A 149 -8.13 -14.15 -18.94
N ARG A 150 -8.08 -15.13 -18.02
CA ARG A 150 -9.10 -16.19 -17.90
C ARG A 150 -10.37 -15.75 -17.18
N GLY A 151 -10.44 -14.53 -16.66
CA GLY A 151 -11.65 -14.00 -16.04
C GLY A 151 -11.94 -14.55 -14.65
N VAL A 152 -10.92 -14.92 -13.87
CA VAL A 152 -11.06 -15.42 -12.47
C VAL A 152 -11.69 -14.35 -11.51
N ARG A 153 -12.04 -13.17 -12.03
CA ARG A 153 -12.50 -11.97 -11.33
C ARG A 153 -13.91 -12.04 -10.72
N GLU A 154 -14.62 -13.16 -10.84
CA GLU A 154 -16.03 -13.27 -10.39
C GLU A 154 -16.22 -13.52 -8.88
N SER A 155 -15.18 -13.88 -8.12
CA SER A 155 -15.33 -14.22 -6.70
C SER A 155 -14.69 -13.19 -5.77
N GLY A 156 -15.37 -12.07 -5.51
CA GLY A 156 -14.93 -11.07 -4.52
C GLY A 156 -14.69 -11.67 -3.12
N THR A 157 -15.31 -12.81 -2.82
CA THR A 157 -15.08 -13.61 -1.60
C THR A 157 -13.70 -14.27 -1.56
N LEU A 158 -13.15 -14.69 -2.69
CA LEU A 158 -11.83 -15.33 -2.77
C LEU A 158 -10.70 -14.35 -2.43
N PHE A 159 -10.91 -13.06 -2.75
CA PHE A 159 -9.98 -11.98 -2.41
C PHE A 159 -10.13 -11.46 -0.97
N ALA A 160 -11.31 -11.61 -0.36
CA ALA A 160 -11.53 -11.12 1.00
C ALA A 160 -10.83 -11.97 2.08
N ILE A 161 -10.75 -13.28 1.89
CA ILE A 161 -10.18 -14.21 2.88
C ILE A 161 -8.69 -13.90 3.18
N PRO A 162 -7.79 -13.78 2.17
CA PRO A 162 -6.39 -13.47 2.43
C PRO A 162 -6.20 -12.10 3.11
N THR A 163 -6.99 -11.10 2.72
CA THR A 163 -6.90 -9.74 3.27
C THR A 163 -7.25 -9.71 4.75
N TYR A 164 -8.35 -10.35 5.15
CA TYR A 164 -8.72 -10.42 6.57
C TYR A 164 -7.76 -11.29 7.38
N ALA A 165 -7.24 -12.37 6.80
CA ALA A 165 -6.19 -13.17 7.44
C ALA A 165 -4.92 -12.34 7.68
N PHE A 166 -4.52 -11.50 6.72
CA PHE A 166 -3.38 -10.59 6.85
C PHE A 166 -3.60 -9.55 7.97
N ILE A 167 -4.78 -8.91 8.01
CA ILE A 167 -5.13 -7.96 9.08
C ILE A 167 -5.05 -8.66 10.44
N ALA A 168 -5.65 -9.83 10.57
CA ALA A 168 -5.61 -10.60 11.81
C ALA A 168 -4.19 -11.00 12.21
N SER A 169 -3.33 -11.38 11.26
CA SER A 169 -1.94 -11.75 11.54
C SER A 169 -1.10 -10.55 11.98
N ILE A 170 -1.27 -9.38 11.36
CA ILE A 170 -0.58 -8.15 11.74
C ILE A 170 -1.03 -7.72 13.16
N LEU A 171 -2.34 -7.69 13.42
CA LEU A 171 -2.87 -7.34 14.75
C LEU A 171 -2.39 -8.33 15.82
N GLY A 172 -2.36 -9.62 15.51
CA GLY A 172 -1.80 -10.66 16.39
C GLY A 172 -0.31 -10.43 16.66
N MET A 173 0.48 -10.13 15.63
CA MET A 173 1.91 -9.83 15.77
C MET A 173 2.15 -8.62 16.68
N VAL A 174 1.40 -7.53 16.49
CA VAL A 174 1.48 -6.33 17.32
C VAL A 174 1.09 -6.63 18.77
N ALA A 175 -0.03 -7.33 18.99
CA ALA A 175 -0.51 -7.67 20.33
C ALA A 175 0.50 -8.55 21.09
N VAL A 176 1.05 -9.58 20.45
CA VAL A 176 2.09 -10.45 21.02
C VAL A 176 3.37 -9.64 21.29
N GLY A 177 3.76 -8.75 20.38
CA GLY A 177 4.92 -7.87 20.56
C GLY A 177 4.78 -6.97 21.78
N LEU A 178 3.63 -6.31 21.95
CA LEU A 178 3.33 -5.47 23.12
C LEU A 178 3.30 -6.28 24.41
N ALA A 179 2.68 -7.46 24.42
CA ALA A 179 2.65 -8.34 25.59
C ALA A 179 4.05 -8.81 26.01
N ARG A 180 4.92 -9.14 25.05
CA ARG A 180 6.34 -9.46 25.31
C ARG A 180 7.12 -8.25 25.80
N CYS A 181 6.80 -7.04 25.31
CA CYS A 181 7.41 -5.81 25.80
C CYS A 181 6.97 -5.40 27.21
N ALA A 182 5.79 -5.83 27.67
CA ALA A 182 5.38 -5.64 29.06
C ALA A 182 6.22 -6.42 30.08
N THR A 183 6.93 -7.48 29.64
CA THR A 183 7.76 -8.32 30.53
C THR A 183 9.25 -8.04 30.37
N ALA A 184 9.82 -8.28 29.19
CA ALA A 184 11.28 -8.20 28.98
C ALA A 184 11.71 -7.45 27.71
N CYS A 185 10.74 -6.98 26.90
CA CYS A 185 10.91 -6.31 25.61
C CYS A 185 12.12 -6.80 24.79
N PRO A 186 11.93 -7.85 23.96
CA PRO A 186 13.04 -8.45 23.22
C PRO A 186 13.73 -7.41 22.36
N SER A 187 15.05 -7.31 22.50
CA SER A 187 15.86 -6.46 21.64
C SER A 187 15.97 -7.11 20.26
N ALA A 188 15.58 -6.39 19.22
CA ALA A 188 15.80 -6.83 17.85
C ALA A 188 17.31 -7.01 17.63
N SER A 189 17.71 -8.17 17.10
CA SER A 189 19.09 -8.38 16.67
C SER A 189 19.43 -7.33 15.60
N PRO A 190 20.64 -6.75 15.61
CA PRO A 190 21.04 -5.79 14.59
C PRO A 190 20.88 -6.44 13.21
N VAL A 191 20.03 -5.86 12.37
CA VAL A 191 19.98 -6.25 10.95
C VAL A 191 21.34 -5.82 10.37
N PRO A 192 22.15 -6.73 9.82
CA PRO A 192 23.39 -6.34 9.18
C PRO A 192 23.08 -5.35 8.06
N PRO A 193 23.78 -4.21 7.99
CA PRO A 193 23.51 -3.21 6.95
C PRO A 193 23.71 -3.85 5.57
N HIS A 194 22.81 -3.55 4.64
CA HIS A 194 23.06 -3.91 3.24
C HIS A 194 24.38 -3.28 2.79
N PRO A 195 25.30 -4.05 2.18
CA PRO A 195 26.65 -3.57 1.86
C PRO A 195 26.66 -2.29 1.01
N ASP A 196 25.68 -2.13 0.12
CA ASP A 196 25.56 -0.97 -0.76
C ASP A 196 25.11 0.31 -0.03
N LEU A 197 24.41 0.16 1.10
CA LEU A 197 23.93 1.29 1.90
C LEU A 197 25.01 1.85 2.84
N ALA A 198 25.95 1.02 3.27
CA ALA A 198 27.06 1.41 4.14
C ALA A 198 28.01 2.45 3.48
N ALA A 199 28.12 2.43 2.14
CA ALA A 199 28.97 3.35 1.38
C ALA A 199 28.44 4.80 1.34
N THR A 200 27.15 5.03 1.67
CA THR A 200 26.52 6.37 1.69
C THR A 200 26.23 6.89 3.09
N ALA A 201 26.83 6.25 4.11
CA ALA A 201 26.57 6.56 5.50
C ALA A 201 27.09 7.97 5.86
N GLY A 202 26.17 8.92 5.96
CA GLY A 202 26.40 10.27 6.51
C GLY A 202 25.83 10.40 7.93
N PRO A 203 26.15 11.49 8.65
CA PRO A 203 25.51 11.80 9.93
C PRO A 203 23.98 11.88 9.77
N VAL A 204 23.24 11.57 10.84
CA VAL A 204 21.78 11.73 10.86
C VAL A 204 21.45 13.22 10.78
N GLY A 205 21.25 13.71 9.56
CA GLY A 205 20.87 15.08 9.26
C GLY A 205 19.42 15.18 8.77
N ALA A 206 18.97 16.41 8.52
CA ALA A 206 17.61 16.67 8.01
C ALA A 206 17.32 15.90 6.72
N PHE A 207 18.31 15.76 5.83
CA PHE A 207 18.16 14.98 4.59
C PHE A 207 17.83 13.50 4.85
N THR A 208 18.51 12.85 5.80
CA THR A 208 18.23 11.44 6.14
C THR A 208 16.82 11.27 6.70
N ILE A 209 16.37 12.19 7.54
CA ILE A 209 15.02 12.18 8.11
C ILE A 209 13.98 12.38 7.00
N LEU A 210 14.17 13.36 6.11
CA LEU A 210 13.27 13.62 4.99
C LEU A 210 13.25 12.46 3.99
N ARG A 211 14.39 11.81 3.74
CA ARG A 211 14.48 10.62 2.91
C ARG A 211 13.71 9.45 3.52
N ALA A 212 13.89 9.20 4.82
CA ALA A 212 13.16 8.15 5.53
C ALA A 212 11.64 8.42 5.54
N PHE A 213 11.23 9.67 5.73
CA PHE A 213 9.84 10.09 5.60
C PHE A 213 9.29 9.88 4.18
N SER A 214 10.04 10.30 3.15
CA SER A 214 9.64 10.13 1.74
C SER A 214 9.52 8.66 1.35
N SER A 215 10.48 7.80 1.76
CA SER A 215 10.44 6.36 1.52
C SER A 215 9.27 5.69 2.24
N GLY A 216 9.04 6.04 3.51
CA GLY A 216 7.90 5.53 4.29
C GLY A 216 6.54 6.02 3.81
N SER A 217 6.47 7.14 3.08
CA SER A 217 5.22 7.67 2.52
C SER A 217 4.60 6.76 1.45
N THR A 218 5.34 5.74 0.98
CA THR A 218 4.77 4.65 0.17
C THR A 218 3.64 3.91 0.88
N ALA A 219 3.55 3.98 2.22
CA ALA A 219 2.41 3.48 2.98
C ALA A 219 1.07 4.15 2.60
N LEU A 220 1.11 5.32 1.95
CA LEU A 220 -0.08 6.06 1.53
C LEU A 220 -0.64 5.62 0.18
N THR A 221 0.09 4.81 -0.60
CA THR A 221 -0.42 4.29 -1.87
C THR A 221 -1.58 3.32 -1.63
N GLY A 222 -2.46 3.17 -2.61
CA GLY A 222 -3.63 2.31 -2.56
C GLY A 222 -4.91 2.98 -2.05
N VAL A 223 -4.83 4.15 -1.40
CA VAL A 223 -6.06 4.92 -1.04
C VAL A 223 -6.78 5.45 -2.29
N GLU A 224 -6.02 5.70 -3.35
CA GLU A 224 -6.54 6.10 -4.66
C GLU A 224 -7.30 4.97 -5.37
N ALA A 225 -7.01 3.71 -5.06
CA ALA A 225 -7.77 2.59 -5.62
C ALA A 225 -9.24 2.66 -5.21
N ILE A 226 -9.53 3.09 -3.98
CA ILE A 226 -10.91 3.28 -3.49
C ILE A 226 -11.57 4.50 -4.17
N SER A 227 -10.84 5.60 -4.36
CA SER A 227 -11.39 6.82 -5.00
C SER A 227 -11.62 6.66 -6.51
N ASN A 228 -10.78 5.86 -7.19
CA ASN A 228 -10.99 5.44 -8.57
C ASN A 228 -12.12 4.41 -8.71
N GLY A 229 -12.33 3.57 -7.69
CA GLY A 229 -13.30 2.49 -7.67
C GLY A 229 -14.75 2.89 -7.32
N VAL A 230 -15.05 4.18 -7.13
CA VAL A 230 -16.40 4.67 -6.70
C VAL A 230 -17.56 4.07 -7.52
N PRO A 231 -17.49 3.95 -8.86
CA PRO A 231 -18.58 3.39 -9.66
C PRO A 231 -18.90 1.92 -9.35
N ALA A 232 -17.95 1.17 -8.78
CA ALA A 232 -18.10 -0.25 -8.45
C ALA A 232 -18.84 -0.49 -7.11
N PHE A 233 -19.03 0.55 -6.29
CA PHE A 233 -19.77 0.43 -5.04
C PHE A 233 -21.29 0.32 -5.28
N ARG A 234 -22.00 -0.37 -4.39
CA ARG A 234 -23.47 -0.29 -4.34
C ARG A 234 -23.94 1.13 -4.05
N ARG A 235 -25.12 1.49 -4.54
CA ARG A 235 -25.76 2.77 -4.23
C ARG A 235 -26.09 2.88 -2.73
N PRO A 236 -25.95 4.06 -2.09
CA PRO A 236 -25.34 5.29 -2.61
C PRO A 236 -23.81 5.19 -2.72
N GLN A 237 -23.27 5.28 -3.95
CA GLN A 237 -21.86 5.00 -4.28
C GLN A 237 -20.88 5.90 -3.53
N ALA A 238 -21.04 7.22 -3.68
CA ALA A 238 -20.14 8.21 -3.07
C ALA A 238 -20.10 8.11 -1.54
N LYS A 239 -21.26 7.90 -0.90
CA LYS A 239 -21.31 7.68 0.56
C LYS A 239 -20.61 6.38 0.94
N ASN A 240 -20.86 5.31 0.20
CA ASN A 240 -20.29 4.01 0.51
C ASN A 240 -18.77 3.98 0.35
N ALA A 241 -18.23 4.60 -0.70
CA ALA A 241 -16.80 4.76 -0.91
C ALA A 241 -16.16 5.68 0.14
N ALA A 242 -16.79 6.81 0.48
CA ALA A 242 -16.28 7.73 1.50
C ALA A 242 -16.31 7.15 2.93
N ASP A 243 -17.24 6.25 3.22
CA ASP A 243 -17.26 5.50 4.48
C ASP A 243 -16.16 4.42 4.49
N THR A 244 -15.92 3.76 3.34
CA THR A 244 -14.88 2.72 3.20
C THR A 244 -13.48 3.31 3.34
N LEU A 245 -13.24 4.53 2.84
CA LEU A 245 -11.97 5.27 3.04
C LEU A 245 -11.66 5.58 4.52
N ALA A 246 -12.68 5.61 5.38
CA ALA A 246 -12.53 5.97 6.79
C ALA A 246 -12.43 4.75 7.71
N MET A 247 -12.62 3.54 7.17
CA MET A 247 -12.54 2.26 7.88
C MET A 247 -11.13 1.68 7.77
#